data_AF-A0A915U3F6-F1
#
_entry.id   AF-A0A915U3F6-F1
#
_cell.length_a   1.000
_cell.length_b   1.000
_cell.length_c   1.000
_cell.angle_alpha   90.00
_cell.angle_beta   90.00
_cell.angle_gamma   90.00
#
_symmetry.space_group_name_H-M   'P 1'
#
loop_
_entity.id
_entity.type
_entity.pdbx_description
1 polymer ?
#
loop_
_entity_poly.entity_id
_entity_poly.type
_entity_poly.pdbx_seq_one_letter_code
_entity_poly.pdbx_strand_id
1 'polypeptide(L)'
;MSIFIDQNTRLLVQGITGREGRFHTRQCRDYGTNVVAGVTPGKGGQDVDGIPVFNTVRDAVAATGANASLIFVPPPFAADAILEATDAGVELIVCITEGIPAYDMLRVKTALDATPSRLIGPNCPGIITPGQCKAGIMPGPIHTPGPIGVISRSGTLTYEVVHQLTGVGLGQSTCIGIGGDPVIGTNFIDCLEAFAGDDATEAVVLVGEIGGNAEEEAARFIRDNLDKPVVGFIAGITAPPAGAWDTPGPLSVADRARPRPRSAPCGNAAFTSVNSWAGWDSSAERCFHEGNYLGRIYPSRAPHRYHCRGGGFSRGQETGLSAGGRFRAGDRTKKVQCPDHRPV
;
A
#
# COMPACT_ATOMS: atom_id res chain seq x y z
N MET A 1 0.07 13.42 -13.94
CA MET A 1 1.32 13.40 -13.15
C MET A 1 1.23 12.29 -12.14
N SER A 2 2.35 11.92 -11.51
CA SER A 2 2.49 10.86 -10.52
C SER A 2 3.61 11.25 -9.56
N ILE A 3 3.73 10.56 -8.42
CA ILE A 3 4.82 10.81 -7.46
C ILE A 3 5.87 9.70 -7.47
N PHE A 4 7.13 10.10 -7.34
CA PHE A 4 8.35 9.27 -7.21
C PHE A 4 8.70 8.34 -8.38
N ILE A 5 7.73 7.75 -9.08
CA ILE A 5 7.97 6.93 -10.29
C ILE A 5 6.98 7.26 -11.42
N ASP A 6 7.48 7.09 -12.63
CA ASP A 6 6.79 7.37 -13.89
C ASP A 6 7.35 6.50 -15.04
N GLN A 7 6.90 6.72 -16.28
CA GLN A 7 7.41 6.02 -17.47
C GLN A 7 8.89 6.28 -17.79
N ASN A 8 9.51 7.32 -17.23
CA ASN A 8 10.92 7.67 -17.44
C ASN A 8 11.84 6.98 -16.43
N THR A 9 11.27 6.31 -15.43
CA THR A 9 11.99 5.57 -14.40
C THR A 9 12.78 4.42 -15.03
N ARG A 10 14.10 4.42 -14.84
CA ARG A 10 15.04 3.38 -15.28
C ARG A 10 15.44 2.56 -14.07
N LEU A 11 14.81 1.40 -13.93
CA LEU A 11 14.91 0.56 -12.74
C LEU A 11 16.11 -0.40 -12.85
N LEU A 12 16.98 -0.41 -11.85
CA LEU A 12 17.92 -1.50 -11.61
C LEU A 12 17.38 -2.42 -10.50
N VAL A 13 17.75 -3.71 -10.55
CA VAL A 13 17.33 -4.69 -9.54
C VAL A 13 18.53 -5.31 -8.82
N GLN A 14 18.66 -5.04 -7.52
CA GLN A 14 19.66 -5.67 -6.67
C GLN A 14 19.15 -7.04 -6.19
N GLY A 15 19.93 -8.09 -6.41
CA GLY A 15 19.51 -9.47 -6.19
C GLY A 15 18.71 -10.07 -7.35
N ILE A 16 18.84 -9.52 -8.57
CA ILE A 16 18.11 -9.97 -9.77
C ILE A 16 18.23 -11.47 -10.07
N THR A 17 19.37 -12.08 -9.73
CA THR A 17 19.62 -13.51 -10.03
C THR A 17 19.04 -14.44 -8.97
N GLY A 18 18.52 -13.90 -7.86
CA GLY A 18 17.76 -14.65 -6.86
C GLY A 18 16.36 -15.01 -7.36
N ARG A 19 15.69 -15.96 -6.69
CA ARG A 19 14.36 -16.45 -7.11
C ARG A 19 13.32 -15.33 -7.15
N GLU A 20 13.16 -14.61 -6.04
CA GLU A 20 12.17 -13.53 -5.93
C GLU A 20 12.56 -12.33 -6.80
N GLY A 21 13.85 -11.97 -6.81
CA GLY A 21 14.37 -10.90 -7.66
C GLY A 21 14.07 -11.14 -9.13
N ARG A 22 14.36 -12.32 -9.65
CA ARG A 22 14.07 -12.68 -11.05
C ARG A 22 12.57 -12.69 -11.33
N PHE A 23 11.77 -13.29 -10.43
CA PHE A 23 10.33 -13.39 -10.61
C PHE A 23 9.65 -12.02 -10.68
N HIS A 24 9.94 -11.13 -9.74
CA HIS A 24 9.34 -9.80 -9.71
C HIS A 24 9.95 -8.85 -10.73
N THR A 25 11.21 -9.04 -11.14
CA THR A 25 11.78 -8.32 -12.28
C THR A 25 10.98 -8.54 -13.54
N ARG A 26 10.67 -9.81 -13.86
CA ARG A 26 9.82 -10.16 -15.00
C ARG A 26 8.46 -9.47 -14.90
N GLN A 27 7.82 -9.55 -13.74
CA GLN A 27 6.52 -8.90 -13.56
C GLN A 27 6.57 -7.38 -13.69
N CYS A 28 7.64 -6.72 -13.23
CA CYS A 28 7.79 -5.27 -13.38
C CYS A 28 7.97 -4.92 -14.87
N ARG A 29 8.83 -5.65 -15.58
CA ARG A 29 9.01 -5.46 -17.02
C ARG A 29 7.74 -5.74 -17.82
N ASP A 30 7.07 -6.85 -17.54
CA ASP A 30 5.83 -7.25 -18.22
C ASP A 30 4.68 -6.26 -17.92
N TYR A 31 4.75 -5.53 -16.81
CA TYR A 31 3.84 -4.43 -16.48
C TYR A 31 4.12 -3.16 -17.30
N GLY A 32 5.33 -3.00 -17.85
CA GLY A 32 5.77 -1.83 -18.62
C GLY A 32 6.92 -1.06 -17.98
N THR A 33 7.43 -1.46 -16.81
CA THR A 33 8.58 -0.80 -16.18
C THR A 33 9.85 -0.99 -17.02
N ASN A 34 10.59 0.09 -17.24
CA ASN A 34 11.88 0.04 -17.93
C ASN A 34 12.98 -0.48 -16.99
N VAL A 35 13.13 -1.82 -16.92
CA VAL A 35 14.20 -2.46 -16.16
C VAL A 35 15.48 -2.52 -16.98
N VAL A 36 16.49 -1.76 -16.58
CA VAL A 36 17.70 -1.51 -17.39
C VAL A 36 18.92 -2.31 -16.94
N ALA A 37 18.95 -2.74 -15.67
CA ALA A 37 20.10 -3.44 -15.11
C ALA A 37 19.70 -4.35 -13.96
N GLY A 38 20.56 -5.32 -13.69
CA GLY A 38 20.53 -6.09 -12.46
C GLY A 38 21.89 -6.10 -11.78
N VAL A 39 21.91 -6.28 -10.47
CA VAL A 39 23.15 -6.36 -9.68
C VAL A 39 23.15 -7.67 -8.90
N THR A 40 24.23 -8.43 -9.04
CA THR A 40 24.56 -9.54 -8.14
C THR A 40 26.08 -9.68 -8.09
N PRO A 41 26.72 -9.40 -6.93
CA PRO A 41 28.15 -9.56 -6.77
C PRO A 41 28.63 -10.97 -7.19
N GLY A 42 29.71 -11.02 -7.97
CA GLY A 42 30.28 -12.26 -8.51
C GLY A 42 29.57 -12.79 -9.76
N LYS A 43 28.54 -12.11 -10.27
CA LYS A 43 27.80 -12.50 -11.48
C LYS A 43 27.77 -11.41 -12.57
N GLY A 44 28.62 -10.40 -12.46
CA GLY A 44 28.77 -9.38 -13.51
C GLY A 44 29.11 -10.00 -14.87
N GLY A 45 28.50 -9.46 -15.94
CA GLY A 45 28.62 -9.95 -17.31
C GLY A 45 27.60 -11.04 -17.68
N GLN A 46 26.78 -11.50 -16.74
CA GLN A 46 25.65 -12.38 -17.04
C GLN A 46 24.46 -11.59 -17.59
N ASP A 47 23.45 -12.33 -18.05
CA ASP A 47 22.18 -11.82 -18.52
C ASP A 47 21.02 -12.51 -17.78
N VAL A 48 20.02 -11.74 -17.37
CA VAL A 48 18.75 -12.26 -16.85
C VAL A 48 17.62 -11.79 -17.73
N ASP A 49 17.19 -12.68 -18.63
CA ASP A 49 16.05 -12.47 -19.51
C ASP A 49 16.21 -11.23 -20.42
N GLY A 50 17.42 -10.94 -20.89
CA GLY A 50 17.76 -9.77 -21.70
C GLY A 50 18.20 -8.54 -20.90
N ILE A 51 18.35 -8.67 -19.59
CA ILE A 51 18.77 -7.58 -18.68
C ILE A 51 20.24 -7.84 -18.25
N PRO A 52 21.17 -6.91 -18.52
CA PRO A 52 22.57 -7.07 -18.15
C PRO A 52 22.77 -7.07 -16.63
N VAL A 53 23.61 -7.99 -16.15
CA VAL A 53 23.97 -8.11 -14.74
C VAL A 53 25.35 -7.52 -14.48
N PHE A 54 25.45 -6.70 -13.44
CA PHE A 54 26.67 -6.06 -12.97
C PHE A 54 27.08 -6.59 -11.60
N ASN A 55 28.36 -6.40 -11.25
CA ASN A 55 28.86 -6.74 -9.92
C ASN A 55 28.52 -5.67 -8.89
N THR A 56 28.44 -4.40 -9.31
CA THR A 56 28.18 -3.25 -8.42
C THR A 56 27.06 -2.37 -8.96
N VAL A 57 26.37 -1.66 -8.07
CA VAL A 57 25.36 -0.66 -8.45
C VAL A 57 26.00 0.51 -9.20
N ARG A 58 27.20 0.92 -8.81
CA ARG A 58 27.94 2.01 -9.47
C ARG A 58 28.19 1.72 -10.95
N ASP A 59 28.65 0.52 -11.29
CA ASP A 59 28.88 0.13 -12.69
C ASP A 59 27.56 0.06 -13.47
N ALA A 60 26.50 -0.47 -12.85
CA ALA A 60 25.17 -0.52 -13.45
C ALA A 60 24.63 0.89 -13.76
N VAL A 61 24.74 1.82 -12.81
CA VAL A 61 24.31 3.22 -12.98
C VAL A 61 25.14 3.90 -14.07
N ALA A 62 26.47 3.75 -14.05
CA ALA A 62 27.34 4.35 -15.06
C ALA A 62 27.03 3.87 -16.49
N ALA A 63 26.69 2.58 -16.65
CA ALA A 63 26.40 2.00 -17.95
C ALA A 63 24.99 2.28 -18.46
N THR A 64 24.01 2.44 -17.57
CA THR A 64 22.57 2.44 -17.96
C THR A 64 21.83 3.72 -17.58
N GLY A 65 22.44 4.57 -16.76
CA GLY A 65 21.81 5.77 -16.20
C GLY A 65 20.62 5.45 -15.29
N ALA A 66 20.55 4.25 -14.71
CA ALA A 66 19.48 3.86 -13.78
C ALA A 66 19.30 4.91 -12.68
N ASN A 67 18.06 5.33 -12.43
CA ASN A 67 17.71 6.34 -11.41
C ASN A 67 16.85 5.78 -10.27
N ALA A 68 16.41 4.52 -10.38
CA ALA A 68 15.72 3.82 -9.30
C ALA A 68 16.34 2.43 -9.07
N SER A 69 16.31 1.96 -7.83
CA SER A 69 16.79 0.63 -7.41
C SER A 69 15.72 -0.14 -6.67
N LEU A 70 15.45 -1.38 -7.08
CA LEU A 70 14.58 -2.32 -6.38
C LEU A 70 15.41 -3.45 -5.74
N ILE A 71 15.26 -3.64 -4.43
CA ILE A 71 16.11 -4.53 -3.64
C ILE A 71 15.33 -5.78 -3.19
N PHE A 72 15.85 -6.95 -3.60
CA PHE A 72 15.41 -8.29 -3.17
C PHE A 72 16.53 -9.05 -2.43
N VAL A 73 17.47 -8.33 -1.84
CA VAL A 73 18.64 -8.88 -1.15
C VAL A 73 18.23 -9.38 0.25
N PRO A 74 18.69 -10.56 0.72
CA PRO A 74 18.34 -11.09 2.04
C PRO A 74 18.69 -10.14 3.20
N PRO A 75 18.01 -10.26 4.36
CA PRO A 75 18.09 -9.28 5.45
C PRO A 75 19.52 -8.98 5.95
N PRO A 76 20.43 -9.96 6.11
CA PRO A 76 21.79 -9.70 6.56
C PRO A 76 22.62 -8.79 5.65
N PHE A 77 22.21 -8.60 4.39
CA PHE A 77 22.95 -7.83 3.39
C PHE A 77 22.14 -6.65 2.84
N ALA A 78 20.87 -6.51 3.24
CA ALA A 78 19.97 -5.53 2.65
C ALA A 78 20.31 -4.09 3.05
N ALA A 79 20.80 -3.86 4.27
CA ALA A 79 21.27 -2.54 4.70
C ALA A 79 22.45 -2.04 3.83
N ASP A 80 23.43 -2.91 3.58
CA ASP A 80 24.56 -2.60 2.70
C ASP A 80 24.11 -2.36 1.26
N ALA A 81 23.13 -3.12 0.75
CA ALA A 81 22.54 -2.91 -0.57
C ALA A 81 21.83 -1.54 -0.71
N ILE A 82 21.17 -1.06 0.36
CA ILE A 82 20.59 0.28 0.39
C ILE A 82 21.70 1.35 0.35
N LEU A 83 22.75 1.17 1.16
CA LEU A 83 23.89 2.09 1.21
C LEU A 83 24.66 2.11 -0.12
N GLU A 84 24.81 0.98 -0.79
CA GLU A 84 25.46 0.89 -2.11
C GLU A 84 24.69 1.68 -3.17
N ALA A 85 23.36 1.57 -3.19
CA ALA A 85 22.53 2.38 -4.10
C ALA A 85 22.57 3.87 -3.76
N THR A 86 22.60 4.19 -2.47
CA THR A 86 22.72 5.58 -1.99
C THR A 86 24.06 6.19 -2.42
N ASP A 87 25.17 5.48 -2.23
CA ASP A 87 26.52 5.91 -2.65
C ASP A 87 26.66 6.03 -4.18
N ALA A 88 25.96 5.18 -4.94
CA ALA A 88 25.90 5.27 -6.39
C ALA A 88 25.03 6.43 -6.91
N GLY A 89 24.41 7.22 -6.02
CA GLY A 89 23.60 8.38 -6.40
C GLY A 89 22.22 8.02 -6.96
N VAL A 90 21.69 6.83 -6.64
CA VAL A 90 20.35 6.44 -7.06
C VAL A 90 19.31 7.29 -6.31
N GLU A 91 18.43 7.96 -7.05
CA GLU A 91 17.46 8.91 -6.50
C GLU A 91 16.36 8.21 -5.69
N LEU A 92 15.86 7.08 -6.18
CA LEU A 92 14.82 6.30 -5.50
C LEU A 92 15.26 4.86 -5.23
N ILE A 93 15.18 4.44 -3.98
CA ILE A 93 15.51 3.08 -3.53
C ILE A 93 14.24 2.46 -2.94
N VAL A 94 13.88 1.27 -3.40
CA VAL A 94 12.74 0.50 -2.91
C VAL A 94 13.27 -0.80 -2.31
N CYS A 95 13.12 -0.97 -1.01
CA CYS A 95 13.57 -2.17 -0.31
C CYS A 95 12.37 -3.05 0.08
N ILE A 96 12.27 -4.22 -0.52
CA ILE A 96 11.18 -5.17 -0.26
C ILE A 96 11.46 -6.00 1.00
N THR A 97 12.74 -6.28 1.25
CA THR A 97 13.21 -7.20 2.29
C THR A 97 12.64 -6.87 3.67
N GLU A 98 12.08 -7.88 4.32
CA GLU A 98 11.60 -7.83 5.71
C GLU A 98 12.65 -8.39 6.66
N GLY A 99 12.69 -7.89 7.91
CA GLY A 99 13.53 -8.46 8.97
C GLY A 99 14.96 -7.93 8.98
N ILE A 100 15.19 -6.74 8.43
CA ILE A 100 16.47 -6.05 8.57
C ILE A 100 16.59 -5.60 10.04
N PRO A 101 17.73 -5.83 10.72
CA PRO A 101 17.90 -5.36 12.09
C PRO A 101 17.68 -3.84 12.19
N ALA A 102 16.85 -3.42 13.16
CA ALA A 102 16.54 -2.00 13.34
C ALA A 102 17.80 -1.13 13.54
N TYR A 103 18.84 -1.68 14.19
CA TYR A 103 20.13 -1.00 14.36
C TYR A 103 20.84 -0.72 13.02
N ASP A 104 20.76 -1.62 12.06
CA ASP A 104 21.30 -1.40 10.72
C ASP A 104 20.47 -0.35 9.98
N MET A 105 19.15 -0.37 10.14
CA MET A 105 18.28 0.66 9.57
C MET A 105 18.51 2.06 10.15
N LEU A 106 18.93 2.20 11.42
CA LEU A 106 19.33 3.50 11.97
C LEU A 106 20.58 4.06 11.29
N ARG A 107 21.54 3.20 10.95
CA ARG A 107 22.74 3.59 10.19
C ARG A 107 22.37 4.01 8.76
N VAL A 108 21.49 3.24 8.12
CA VAL A 108 20.93 3.57 6.80
C VAL A 108 20.22 4.92 6.82
N LYS A 109 19.35 5.17 7.80
CA LYS A 109 18.62 6.44 7.91
C LYS A 109 19.56 7.63 8.06
N THR A 110 20.57 7.50 8.92
CA THR A 110 21.60 8.55 9.11
C THR A 110 22.37 8.85 7.82
N ALA A 111 22.68 7.83 7.02
CA ALA A 111 23.36 8.02 5.74
C ALA A 111 22.44 8.70 4.70
N LEU A 112 21.18 8.29 4.63
CA LEU A 112 20.19 8.86 3.71
C LEU A 112 19.98 10.36 3.95
N ASP A 113 19.94 10.80 5.22
CA ASP A 113 19.75 12.21 5.59
C ASP A 113 20.88 13.13 5.05
N ALA A 114 22.02 12.58 4.66
CA ALA A 114 23.14 13.30 4.05
C ALA A 114 23.08 13.33 2.50
N THR A 115 22.02 12.79 1.89
CA THR A 115 21.90 12.58 0.45
C THR A 115 20.51 12.96 -0.07
N PRO A 116 20.34 13.22 -1.37
CA PRO A 116 19.01 13.42 -1.96
C PRO A 116 18.25 12.10 -2.18
N SER A 117 18.86 10.93 -1.90
CA SER A 117 18.25 9.63 -2.14
C SER A 117 17.06 9.40 -1.23
N ARG A 118 15.98 8.86 -1.79
CA ARG A 118 14.76 8.48 -1.08
C ARG A 118 14.68 6.97 -0.95
N LEU A 119 14.39 6.48 0.26
CA LEU A 119 14.11 5.07 0.52
C LEU A 119 12.60 4.84 0.73
N ILE A 120 12.01 3.88 0.04
CA ILE A 120 10.69 3.30 0.34
C ILE A 120 10.92 1.91 0.95
N GLY A 121 10.29 1.65 2.09
CA GLY A 121 10.53 0.47 2.90
C GLY A 121 11.58 0.69 4.01
N PRO A 122 12.20 -0.37 4.55
CA PRO A 122 12.09 -1.79 4.14
C PRO A 122 10.73 -2.42 4.50
N ASN A 123 10.62 -3.75 4.35
CA ASN A 123 9.41 -4.53 4.66
C ASN A 123 8.15 -3.92 4.01
N CYS A 124 8.20 -3.75 2.69
CA CYS A 124 7.15 -3.07 1.95
C CYS A 124 6.82 -3.77 0.63
N PRO A 125 5.59 -3.58 0.10
CA PRO A 125 5.24 -4.09 -1.21
C PRO A 125 5.85 -3.26 -2.37
N GLY A 126 6.44 -2.09 -2.07
CA GLY A 126 7.03 -1.15 -3.02
C GLY A 126 6.08 -0.05 -3.47
N ILE A 127 6.23 0.39 -4.72
CA ILE A 127 5.49 1.51 -5.31
C ILE A 127 4.98 1.18 -6.72
N ILE A 128 3.81 1.70 -7.08
CA ILE A 128 3.19 1.54 -8.40
C ILE A 128 2.45 2.80 -8.82
N THR A 129 2.75 3.30 -10.01
CA THR A 129 1.97 4.29 -10.74
C THR A 129 1.24 3.56 -11.86
N PRO A 130 -0.09 3.37 -11.77
CA PRO A 130 -0.81 2.50 -12.68
C PRO A 130 -0.63 2.89 -14.15
N GLY A 131 -0.36 1.89 -15.00
CA GLY A 131 -0.15 2.08 -16.43
C GLY A 131 1.18 2.72 -16.83
N GLN A 132 2.07 3.01 -15.87
CA GLN A 132 3.36 3.65 -16.14
C GLN A 132 4.54 2.84 -15.61
N CYS A 133 4.61 2.65 -14.29
CA CYS A 133 5.74 2.01 -13.65
C CYS A 133 5.29 1.26 -12.39
N LYS A 134 5.87 0.08 -12.19
CA LYS A 134 5.79 -0.72 -10.97
C LYS A 134 7.20 -1.06 -10.52
N ALA A 135 7.53 -0.76 -9.27
CA ALA A 135 8.75 -1.19 -8.59
C ALA A 135 8.38 -1.88 -7.28
N GLY A 136 8.26 -3.21 -7.32
CA GLY A 136 7.92 -4.02 -6.14
C GLY A 136 7.11 -5.26 -6.45
N ILE A 137 6.35 -5.72 -5.46
CA ILE A 137 5.66 -7.02 -5.47
C ILE A 137 4.14 -6.92 -5.60
N MET A 138 3.59 -5.71 -5.70
CA MET A 138 2.14 -5.49 -5.85
C MET A 138 1.57 -6.11 -7.12
N PRO A 139 0.42 -6.78 -7.10
CA PRO A 139 -0.18 -7.33 -8.32
C PRO A 139 -0.61 -6.20 -9.28
N GLY A 140 0.02 -6.10 -10.45
CA GLY A 140 -0.30 -5.05 -11.43
C GLY A 140 -1.76 -5.02 -11.91
N PRO A 141 -2.39 -6.17 -12.24
CA PRO A 141 -3.73 -6.20 -12.86
C PRO A 141 -4.89 -5.66 -12.02
N ILE A 142 -4.74 -5.49 -10.70
CA ILE A 142 -5.80 -4.92 -9.86
C ILE A 142 -5.79 -3.38 -9.86
N HIS A 143 -4.74 -2.77 -10.40
CA HIS A 143 -4.55 -1.33 -10.43
C HIS A 143 -5.08 -0.74 -11.75
N THR A 144 -5.73 0.41 -11.66
CA THR A 144 -6.17 1.18 -12.83
C THR A 144 -5.83 2.65 -12.64
N PRO A 145 -5.42 3.39 -13.70
CA PRO A 145 -5.15 4.83 -13.57
C PRO A 145 -6.37 5.59 -13.06
N GLY A 146 -6.16 6.49 -12.10
CA GLY A 146 -7.22 7.28 -11.46
C GLY A 146 -6.66 8.40 -10.58
N PRO A 147 -7.52 9.16 -9.88
CA PRO A 147 -7.10 10.35 -9.15
C PRO A 147 -6.79 10.10 -7.66
N ILE A 148 -6.79 8.84 -7.21
CA ILE A 148 -6.65 8.51 -5.79
C ILE A 148 -5.22 8.10 -5.46
N GLY A 149 -4.54 8.87 -4.61
CA GLY A 149 -3.27 8.47 -4.01
C GLY A 149 -3.51 7.43 -2.91
N VAL A 150 -2.66 6.40 -2.80
CA VAL A 150 -2.77 5.39 -1.74
C VAL A 150 -1.44 5.28 -1.01
N ILE A 151 -1.45 5.42 0.32
CA ILE A 151 -0.29 5.23 1.19
C ILE A 151 -0.62 4.23 2.31
N SER A 152 0.26 3.25 2.52
CA SER A 152 -0.02 2.16 3.45
C SER A 152 1.23 1.60 4.10
N ARG A 153 1.12 1.16 5.36
CA ARG A 153 2.15 0.33 6.02
C ARG A 153 2.05 -1.15 5.64
N SER A 154 0.86 -1.62 5.31
CA SER A 154 0.56 -3.04 5.09
C SER A 154 0.48 -3.40 3.60
N GLY A 155 1.11 -4.50 3.20
CA GLY A 155 1.08 -4.99 1.81
C GLY A 155 -0.32 -5.37 1.34
N THR A 156 -0.87 -6.48 1.83
CA THR A 156 -2.13 -7.05 1.34
C THR A 156 -3.35 -6.16 1.58
N LEU A 157 -3.36 -5.37 2.66
CA LEU A 157 -4.42 -4.41 2.91
C LEU A 157 -4.41 -3.26 1.88
N THR A 158 -3.24 -2.90 1.35
CA THR A 158 -3.16 -1.99 0.19
C THR A 158 -3.87 -2.57 -1.03
N TYR A 159 -3.70 -3.88 -1.29
CA TYR A 159 -4.25 -4.52 -2.48
C TYR A 159 -5.77 -4.54 -2.42
N GLU A 160 -6.32 -4.73 -1.23
CA GLU A 160 -7.75 -4.70 -1.02
C GLU A 160 -8.31 -3.28 -1.25
N VAL A 161 -7.70 -2.23 -0.68
CA VAL A 161 -8.08 -0.83 -0.95
C VAL A 161 -8.03 -0.52 -2.45
N VAL A 162 -6.94 -0.91 -3.12
CA VAL A 162 -6.79 -0.76 -4.57
C VAL A 162 -7.91 -1.49 -5.32
N HIS A 163 -8.21 -2.73 -4.96
CA HIS A 163 -9.23 -3.54 -5.61
C HIS A 163 -10.60 -2.86 -5.51
N GLN A 164 -10.95 -2.34 -4.34
CA GLN A 164 -12.21 -1.63 -4.13
C GLN A 164 -12.28 -0.33 -4.93
N LEU A 165 -11.22 0.50 -4.89
CA LEU A 165 -11.15 1.74 -5.68
C LEU A 165 -11.29 1.47 -7.17
N THR A 166 -10.62 0.43 -7.68
CA THR A 166 -10.77 -0.01 -9.08
C THR A 166 -12.19 -0.53 -9.36
N GLY A 167 -12.77 -1.31 -8.44
CA GLY A 167 -14.10 -1.90 -8.58
C GLY A 167 -15.22 -0.86 -8.70
N VAL A 168 -15.08 0.30 -8.05
CA VAL A 168 -16.01 1.43 -8.18
C VAL A 168 -15.63 2.42 -9.29
N GLY A 169 -14.56 2.15 -10.04
CA GLY A 169 -14.11 2.93 -11.19
C GLY A 169 -13.29 4.18 -10.84
N LEU A 170 -12.85 4.35 -9.60
CA LEU A 170 -12.01 5.49 -9.21
C LEU A 170 -10.57 5.33 -9.70
N GLY A 171 -9.96 4.14 -9.55
CA GLY A 171 -8.56 3.92 -9.87
C GLY A 171 -7.59 4.63 -8.91
N GLN A 172 -6.31 4.69 -9.26
CA GLN A 172 -5.24 5.24 -8.42
C GLN A 172 -4.23 6.07 -9.23
N SER A 173 -3.69 7.12 -8.60
CA SER A 173 -2.62 7.95 -9.19
C SER A 173 -1.27 7.29 -8.96
N THR A 174 -0.91 7.07 -7.69
CA THR A 174 0.23 6.28 -7.24
C THR A 174 -0.14 5.56 -5.93
N CYS A 175 0.25 4.29 -5.81
CA CYS A 175 0.14 3.53 -4.56
C CYS A 175 1.54 3.27 -3.99
N ILE A 176 1.71 3.54 -2.69
CA ILE A 176 2.99 3.42 -1.98
C ILE A 176 2.78 2.58 -0.71
N GLY A 177 3.49 1.46 -0.65
CA GLY A 177 3.72 0.78 0.62
C GLY A 177 4.96 1.34 1.30
N ILE A 178 4.82 2.07 2.39
CA ILE A 178 5.95 2.71 3.09
C ILE A 178 6.74 1.73 3.97
N GLY A 179 6.10 0.64 4.38
CA GLY A 179 6.71 -0.45 5.14
C GLY A 179 6.15 -0.63 6.55
N GLY A 180 6.27 -1.86 7.06
CA GLY A 180 5.80 -2.25 8.40
C GLY A 180 6.85 -2.10 9.51
N ASP A 181 8.13 -1.95 9.14
CA ASP A 181 9.25 -1.92 10.09
C ASP A 181 9.23 -0.67 10.99
N PRO A 182 9.86 -0.73 12.18
CA PRO A 182 9.91 0.40 13.10
C PRO A 182 10.80 1.56 12.62
N VAL A 183 11.75 1.28 11.73
CA VAL A 183 12.64 2.28 11.12
C VAL A 183 12.54 2.15 9.60
N ILE A 184 11.81 3.09 8.99
CA ILE A 184 11.59 3.16 7.53
C ILE A 184 12.27 4.40 6.93
N GLY A 185 12.39 4.41 5.60
CA GLY A 185 12.88 5.56 4.85
C GLY A 185 11.86 6.70 4.78
N THR A 186 10.89 6.54 3.87
CA THR A 186 9.80 7.47 3.57
C THR A 186 8.62 7.20 4.50
N ASN A 187 8.08 8.23 5.14
CA ASN A 187 6.95 8.14 6.07
C ASN A 187 5.64 8.67 5.47
N PHE A 188 4.56 8.69 6.25
CA PHE A 188 3.26 9.22 5.80
C PHE A 188 3.32 10.69 5.39
N ILE A 189 3.98 11.54 6.15
CA ILE A 189 4.08 12.98 5.89
C ILE A 189 4.80 13.22 4.56
N ASP A 190 5.92 12.54 4.32
CA ASP A 190 6.67 12.64 3.07
C ASP A 190 5.79 12.33 1.84
N CYS A 191 4.93 11.30 1.94
CA CYS A 191 4.01 10.96 0.86
C CYS A 191 2.85 11.95 0.75
N LEU A 192 2.32 12.45 1.87
CA LEU A 192 1.24 13.44 1.87
C LEU A 192 1.71 14.76 1.25
N GLU A 193 2.93 15.20 1.54
CA GLU A 193 3.57 16.35 0.89
C GLU A 193 3.71 16.14 -0.62
N ALA A 194 4.18 14.96 -1.04
CA ALA A 194 4.30 14.65 -2.46
C ALA A 194 2.93 14.64 -3.15
N PHE A 195 1.91 14.03 -2.54
CA PHE A 195 0.55 14.05 -3.08
C PHE A 195 -0.06 15.44 -3.08
N ALA A 196 0.27 16.32 -2.12
CA ALA A 196 -0.18 17.70 -2.12
C ALA A 196 0.22 18.42 -3.41
N GLY A 197 1.46 18.20 -3.88
CA GLY A 197 2.02 18.78 -5.09
C GLY A 197 1.65 18.10 -6.41
N ASP A 198 0.98 16.94 -6.39
CA ASP A 198 0.60 16.21 -7.62
C ASP A 198 -0.82 16.55 -8.08
N ASP A 199 -0.95 17.37 -9.13
CA ASP A 199 -2.25 17.79 -9.69
C ASP A 199 -3.14 16.63 -10.16
N ALA A 200 -2.58 15.44 -10.45
CA ALA A 200 -3.37 14.27 -10.82
C ALA A 200 -4.00 13.57 -9.62
N THR A 201 -3.50 13.82 -8.41
CA THR A 201 -4.07 13.28 -7.18
C THR A 201 -5.12 14.26 -6.63
N GLU A 202 -6.38 13.84 -6.61
CA GLU A 202 -7.50 14.64 -6.07
C GLU A 202 -7.84 14.25 -4.62
N ALA A 203 -7.51 13.04 -4.18
CA ALA A 203 -7.75 12.55 -2.83
C ALA A 203 -6.73 11.48 -2.44
N VAL A 204 -6.55 11.26 -1.13
CA VAL A 204 -5.60 10.26 -0.61
C VAL A 204 -6.31 9.26 0.29
N VAL A 205 -5.98 7.98 0.15
CA VAL A 205 -6.30 6.94 1.12
C VAL A 205 -5.05 6.61 1.94
N LEU A 206 -5.17 6.75 3.26
CA LEU A 206 -4.12 6.44 4.23
C LEU A 206 -4.51 5.19 5.03
N VAL A 207 -3.66 4.17 4.95
CA VAL A 207 -3.81 2.90 5.66
C VAL A 207 -2.70 2.75 6.71
N GLY A 208 -3.06 2.98 7.96
CA GLY A 208 -2.17 2.83 9.11
C GLY A 208 -2.40 1.52 9.87
N GLU A 209 -1.55 1.30 10.87
CA GLU A 209 -1.61 0.16 11.77
C GLU A 209 -1.24 0.61 13.18
N ILE A 210 -1.62 -0.17 14.20
CA ILE A 210 -1.13 0.05 15.57
C ILE A 210 0.41 0.09 15.63
N GLY A 211 0.94 0.93 16.52
CA GLY A 211 2.37 0.98 16.84
C GLY A 211 3.07 2.26 16.36
N GLY A 212 3.70 2.96 17.30
CA GLY A 212 4.26 4.30 17.08
C GLY A 212 3.21 5.39 17.24
N ASN A 213 3.50 6.56 16.65
CA ASN A 213 2.65 7.75 16.66
C ASN A 213 2.56 8.43 15.28
N ALA A 214 2.96 7.71 14.22
CA ALA A 214 3.11 8.26 12.87
C ALA A 214 1.76 8.67 12.27
N GLU A 215 0.71 7.91 12.58
CA GLU A 215 -0.67 8.20 12.17
C GLU A 215 -1.20 9.46 12.85
N GLU A 216 -0.91 9.68 14.13
CA GLU A 216 -1.28 10.91 14.84
C GLU A 216 -0.51 12.14 14.34
N GLU A 217 0.75 11.96 13.94
CA GLU A 217 1.55 13.00 13.30
C GLU A 217 1.02 13.34 11.91
N ALA A 218 0.70 12.34 11.09
CA ALA A 218 0.05 12.51 9.80
C ALA A 218 -1.30 13.23 9.94
N ALA A 219 -2.12 12.87 10.93
CA ALA A 219 -3.39 13.55 11.18
C ALA A 219 -3.23 15.03 11.53
N ARG A 220 -2.18 15.40 12.29
CA ARG A 220 -1.85 16.82 12.55
C ARG A 220 -1.41 17.51 11.26
N PHE A 221 -0.54 16.87 10.49
CA PHE A 221 -0.06 17.40 9.22
C PHE A 221 -1.20 17.66 8.23
N ILE A 222 -2.13 16.70 8.06
CA ILE A 222 -3.30 16.83 7.19
C ILE A 222 -4.15 18.04 7.58
N ARG A 223 -4.46 18.18 8.88
CA ARG A 223 -5.26 19.31 9.38
C ARG A 223 -4.61 20.65 9.10
N ASP A 224 -3.29 20.73 9.24
CA ASP A 224 -2.57 22.01 9.24
C ASP A 224 -2.05 22.40 7.84
N ASN A 225 -1.87 21.43 6.93
CA ASN A 225 -1.11 21.66 5.68
C ASN A 225 -1.74 21.08 4.41
N LEU A 226 -2.84 20.31 4.49
CA LEU A 226 -3.37 19.59 3.33
C LEU A 226 -4.82 19.96 3.02
N ASP A 227 -5.03 20.53 1.83
CA ASP A 227 -6.37 20.81 1.31
C ASP A 227 -7.03 19.59 0.65
N LYS A 228 -6.23 18.63 0.20
CA LYS A 228 -6.73 17.41 -0.44
C LYS A 228 -7.41 16.51 0.60
N PRO A 229 -8.61 15.98 0.32
CA PRO A 229 -9.30 15.08 1.24
C PRO A 229 -8.50 13.80 1.49
N VAL A 230 -8.54 13.30 2.74
CA VAL A 230 -7.84 12.08 3.16
C VAL A 230 -8.79 11.12 3.86
N VAL A 231 -8.93 9.90 3.37
CA VAL A 231 -9.68 8.84 4.06
C VAL A 231 -8.70 7.93 4.79
N GLY A 232 -8.87 7.77 6.10
CA GLY A 232 -7.99 7.01 6.98
C GLY A 232 -8.59 5.68 7.43
N PHE A 233 -7.83 4.59 7.32
CA PHE A 233 -8.14 3.31 7.97
C PHE A 233 -6.98 2.89 8.86
N ILE A 234 -7.26 2.60 10.13
CA ILE A 234 -6.25 2.16 11.10
C ILE A 234 -6.55 0.71 11.51
N ALA A 235 -5.68 -0.21 11.11
CA ALA A 235 -5.78 -1.62 11.49
C ALA A 235 -5.39 -1.84 12.96
N GLY A 236 -5.88 -2.94 13.57
CA GLY A 236 -5.44 -3.39 14.90
C GLY A 236 -6.34 -3.04 16.09
N ILE A 237 -7.57 -2.58 15.87
CA ILE A 237 -8.52 -2.25 16.97
C ILE A 237 -8.78 -3.44 17.91
N THR A 238 -8.73 -4.67 17.40
CA THR A 238 -8.94 -5.91 18.17
C THR A 238 -7.63 -6.57 18.62
N ALA A 239 -6.48 -5.90 18.46
CA ALA A 239 -5.22 -6.46 18.87
C ALA A 239 -5.16 -6.66 20.40
N PRO A 240 -4.63 -7.80 20.88
CA PRO A 240 -4.38 -7.97 22.30
C PRO A 240 -3.34 -6.94 22.78
N PRO A 241 -3.40 -6.50 24.05
CA PRO A 241 -2.32 -5.72 24.65
C PRO A 241 -0.99 -6.48 24.51
N ALA A 242 0.08 -5.79 24.10
CA ALA A 242 1.46 -6.25 23.89
C ALA A 242 1.74 -7.77 24.09
N GLY A 243 2.05 -8.50 23.00
CA GLY A 243 2.78 -9.77 23.10
C GLY A 243 2.27 -11.00 22.33
N ALA A 244 1.45 -10.87 21.26
CA ALA A 244 0.89 -12.05 20.59
C ALA A 244 0.74 -11.95 19.06
N TRP A 245 1.80 -11.56 18.34
CA TRP A 245 1.89 -11.84 16.89
C TRP A 245 3.29 -12.38 16.55
N ASP A 246 3.32 -13.42 15.71
CA ASP A 246 4.52 -14.15 15.24
C ASP A 246 5.24 -13.45 14.06
N THR A 247 4.94 -12.17 13.83
CA THR A 247 5.67 -11.29 12.89
C THR A 247 6.54 -10.34 13.72
N PRO A 248 7.81 -10.06 13.37
CA PRO A 248 8.59 -9.06 14.09
C PRO A 248 8.03 -7.64 13.84
N GLY A 249 6.99 -7.26 14.59
CA GLY A 249 6.39 -5.92 14.70
C GLY A 249 5.07 -5.96 15.51
N PRO A 250 4.53 -4.84 16.02
CA PRO A 250 5.16 -3.66 16.59
C PRO A 250 5.33 -3.81 18.12
N LEU A 251 6.38 -3.24 18.70
CA LEU A 251 6.47 -3.02 20.14
C LEU A 251 5.37 -2.02 20.55
N SER A 252 4.23 -2.49 21.05
CA SER A 252 3.27 -1.61 21.71
C SER A 252 3.86 -1.20 23.06
N VAL A 253 4.36 0.03 23.17
CA VAL A 253 4.68 0.62 24.47
C VAL A 253 3.37 0.67 25.26
N ALA A 254 3.36 -0.02 26.40
CA ALA A 254 2.22 -0.11 27.29
C ALA A 254 1.63 1.28 27.61
N ASP A 255 0.31 1.35 27.60
CA ASP A 255 -0.56 2.41 28.12
C ASP A 255 -0.78 3.72 27.34
N ARG A 256 -0.33 3.87 26.08
CA ARG A 256 -0.74 5.05 25.26
C ARG A 256 -1.37 4.81 23.89
N ALA A 257 -1.38 3.58 23.36
CA ALA A 257 -1.73 3.34 21.95
C ALA A 257 -3.05 2.56 21.73
N ARG A 258 -4.15 2.97 22.37
CA ARG A 258 -5.49 2.59 21.86
C ARG A 258 -6.08 3.78 21.11
N PRO A 259 -6.28 3.71 19.79
CA PRO A 259 -7.02 4.74 19.10
C PRO A 259 -8.45 4.79 19.67
N ARG A 260 -8.81 5.91 20.29
CA ARG A 260 -10.23 6.28 20.49
C ARG A 260 -10.62 7.16 19.30
N PRO A 261 -11.32 6.63 18.29
CA PRO A 261 -11.74 7.44 17.16
C PRO A 261 -12.77 8.49 17.64
N ARG A 262 -12.49 9.77 17.40
CA ARG A 262 -13.51 10.82 17.40
C ARG A 262 -13.97 10.99 15.97
N SER A 263 -15.23 10.68 15.69
CA SER A 263 -15.89 11.06 14.43
C SER A 263 -15.99 12.58 14.36
N ALA A 264 -15.14 13.23 13.59
CA ALA A 264 -15.30 14.64 13.26
C ALA A 264 -16.23 14.78 12.04
N PRO A 265 -17.19 15.71 12.04
CA PRO A 265 -17.98 16.00 10.85
C PRO A 265 -17.08 16.55 9.73
N CYS A 266 -17.33 16.10 8.50
CA CYS A 266 -16.62 16.53 7.29
C CYS A 266 -16.70 18.05 7.12
N GLY A 267 -15.62 18.75 7.43
CA GLY A 267 -15.44 20.17 7.12
C GLY A 267 -14.07 20.36 6.50
N ASN A 268 -14.04 21.03 5.34
CA ASN A 268 -12.94 21.47 4.43
C ASN A 268 -11.59 20.71 4.36
N ALA A 269 -11.04 20.16 5.45
CA ALA A 269 -10.02 19.13 5.46
C ALA A 269 -10.65 17.85 6.07
N ALA A 270 -11.25 17.02 5.21
CA ALA A 270 -11.97 15.83 5.65
C ALA A 270 -10.99 14.69 5.89
N PHE A 271 -10.54 14.51 7.15
CA PHE A 271 -9.97 13.24 7.62
C PHE A 271 -11.10 12.38 8.21
N THR A 272 -11.46 11.30 7.52
CA THR A 272 -12.48 10.37 8.02
C THR A 272 -11.83 9.06 8.43
N SER A 273 -11.90 8.75 9.73
CA SER A 273 -11.48 7.46 10.26
C SER A 273 -12.59 6.42 10.09
N VAL A 274 -12.28 5.30 9.45
CA VAL A 274 -13.20 4.15 9.36
C VAL A 274 -12.81 3.08 10.38
N ASN A 275 -13.78 2.67 11.20
CA ASN A 275 -13.54 1.77 12.34
C ASN A 275 -13.74 0.27 12.03
N SER A 276 -14.25 -0.06 10.84
CA SER A 276 -14.44 -1.44 10.42
C SER A 276 -14.31 -1.56 8.91
N TRP A 277 -13.74 -2.68 8.47
CA TRP A 277 -13.62 -2.98 7.04
C TRP A 277 -14.97 -2.96 6.32
N ALA A 278 -15.99 -3.62 6.91
CA ALA A 278 -17.35 -3.62 6.36
C ALA A 278 -18.00 -2.22 6.30
N GLY A 279 -17.49 -1.24 7.07
CA GLY A 279 -17.93 0.14 7.04
C GLY A 279 -17.20 1.01 6.00
N TRP A 280 -16.10 0.51 5.42
CA TRP A 280 -15.25 1.26 4.50
C TRP A 280 -15.99 1.66 3.24
N ASP A 281 -16.59 0.72 2.50
CA ASP A 281 -17.31 1.00 1.25
C ASP A 281 -18.30 2.16 1.43
N SER A 282 -19.16 2.06 2.44
CA SER A 282 -20.16 3.08 2.74
C SER A 282 -19.57 4.42 3.19
N SER A 283 -18.41 4.43 3.85
CA SER A 283 -17.80 5.64 4.41
C SER A 283 -16.92 6.34 3.38
N ALA A 284 -16.15 5.58 2.60
CA ALA A 284 -15.41 6.06 1.45
C ALA A 284 -16.37 6.61 0.39
N GLU A 285 -17.41 5.85 -0.01
CA GLU A 285 -18.43 6.35 -0.93
C GLU A 285 -19.11 7.61 -0.38
N ARG A 286 -19.47 7.67 0.91
CA ARG A 286 -20.01 8.90 1.51
C ARG A 286 -19.02 10.05 1.50
N CYS A 287 -17.75 9.85 1.84
CA CYS A 287 -16.76 10.93 1.78
C CYS A 287 -16.59 11.46 0.35
N PHE A 288 -16.51 10.55 -0.62
CA PHE A 288 -16.39 10.90 -2.04
C PHE A 288 -17.70 11.48 -2.63
N HIS A 289 -18.88 11.10 -2.13
CA HIS A 289 -20.19 11.65 -2.53
C HIS A 289 -20.52 12.97 -1.84
N GLU A 290 -20.39 13.08 -0.52
CA GLU A 290 -20.74 14.26 0.30
C GLU A 290 -19.82 15.44 0.01
N GLY A 291 -18.55 15.18 -0.31
CA GLY A 291 -17.65 16.21 -0.85
C GLY A 291 -17.89 16.55 -2.33
N ASN A 292 -18.89 15.91 -2.98
CA ASN A 292 -19.18 16.00 -4.42
C ASN A 292 -17.97 15.67 -5.32
N TYR A 293 -17.03 14.86 -4.83
CA TYR A 293 -15.86 14.45 -5.61
C TYR A 293 -16.25 13.52 -6.75
N LEU A 294 -17.18 12.59 -6.51
CA LEU A 294 -17.75 11.75 -7.57
C LEU A 294 -18.50 12.55 -8.64
N GLY A 295 -19.12 13.68 -8.29
CA GLY A 295 -19.76 14.59 -9.25
C GLY A 295 -18.77 15.49 -10.00
N ARG A 296 -17.57 15.72 -9.46
CA ARG A 296 -16.45 16.39 -10.14
C ARG A 296 -15.69 15.45 -11.09
N ILE A 297 -15.52 14.18 -10.70
CA ILE A 297 -14.83 13.13 -11.47
C ILE A 297 -15.75 12.55 -12.57
N TYR A 298 -17.07 12.41 -12.30
CA TYR A 298 -18.08 11.93 -13.25
C TYR A 298 -19.24 12.93 -13.41
N PRO A 299 -19.08 14.01 -14.19
CA PRO A 299 -20.12 15.03 -14.35
C PRO A 299 -21.41 14.53 -15.03
N SER A 300 -21.38 13.36 -15.69
CA SER A 300 -22.53 12.80 -16.43
C SER A 300 -23.29 11.68 -15.69
N ARG A 301 -22.83 11.22 -14.53
CA ARG A 301 -23.56 10.24 -13.71
C ARG A 301 -24.32 10.97 -12.61
N ALA A 302 -25.58 11.28 -12.86
CA ALA A 302 -26.50 11.68 -11.81
C ALA A 302 -26.47 10.66 -10.64
N PRO A 303 -26.63 11.10 -9.38
CA PRO A 303 -26.48 10.23 -8.22
C PRO A 303 -27.56 9.16 -8.24
N HIS A 304 -27.21 7.93 -8.62
CA HIS A 304 -28.00 6.78 -8.27
C HIS A 304 -27.88 6.60 -6.76
N ARG A 305 -28.94 6.97 -6.03
CA ARG A 305 -29.12 6.58 -4.63
C ARG A 305 -29.13 5.06 -4.57
N TYR A 306 -27.98 4.46 -4.25
CA TYR A 306 -27.95 3.08 -3.81
C TYR A 306 -28.65 3.02 -2.45
N HIS A 307 -29.91 2.59 -2.46
CA HIS A 307 -30.59 2.20 -1.23
C HIS A 307 -29.93 0.93 -0.70
N CYS A 308 -29.05 1.09 0.28
CA CYS A 308 -28.78 0.02 1.25
C CYS A 308 -30.12 -0.37 1.89
N ARG A 309 -30.72 -1.47 1.43
CA ARG A 309 -31.79 -2.13 2.19
C ARG A 309 -31.16 -2.67 3.47
N GLY A 310 -31.24 -1.87 4.53
CA GLY A 310 -30.97 -2.31 5.88
C GLY A 310 -31.89 -3.47 6.22
N GLY A 311 -31.31 -4.66 6.38
CA GLY A 311 -31.96 -5.76 7.07
C GLY A 311 -32.16 -5.37 8.53
N GLY A 312 -33.35 -4.86 8.85
CA GLY A 312 -33.72 -4.54 10.21
C GLY A 312 -33.75 -5.78 11.08
N PHE A 313 -33.00 -5.76 12.19
CA PHE A 313 -33.27 -6.60 13.34
C PHE A 313 -34.59 -6.16 13.97
N SER A 314 -35.70 -6.81 13.62
CA SER A 314 -36.95 -6.68 14.33
C SER A 314 -36.94 -7.63 15.54
N ARG A 315 -36.94 -7.04 16.75
CA ARG A 315 -37.34 -7.74 17.98
C ARG A 315 -38.79 -8.22 17.81
N GLY A 316 -38.97 -9.54 17.68
CA GLY A 316 -40.26 -10.21 17.72
C GLY A 316 -40.53 -10.77 19.11
N GLN A 317 -41.67 -10.39 19.67
CA GLN A 317 -42.20 -10.78 20.97
C GLN A 317 -42.45 -12.28 21.12
N GLU A 318 -42.48 -12.69 22.39
CA GLU A 318 -42.92 -13.98 22.91
C GLU A 318 -44.27 -14.43 22.33
N THR A 319 -44.34 -15.70 21.92
CA THR A 319 -45.48 -16.58 22.23
C THR A 319 -44.96 -18.01 22.24
N GLY A 320 -45.21 -18.72 23.35
CA GLY A 320 -44.78 -20.10 23.54
C GLY A 320 -45.59 -21.10 22.71
N LEU A 321 -44.97 -22.24 22.44
CA LEU A 321 -45.63 -23.53 22.33
C LEU A 321 -44.57 -24.64 22.40
N SER A 322 -45.01 -25.72 23.01
CA SER A 322 -44.28 -26.78 23.68
C SER A 322 -43.77 -27.91 22.78
N ALA A 323 -42.82 -28.66 23.36
CA ALA A 323 -42.59 -30.10 23.22
C ALA A 323 -41.81 -30.64 22.01
N GLY A 324 -40.64 -31.22 22.34
CA GLY A 324 -40.28 -32.58 21.94
C GLY A 324 -39.70 -32.79 20.53
N GLY A 325 -38.38 -33.01 20.44
CA GLY A 325 -37.77 -33.57 19.23
C GLY A 325 -36.26 -33.72 19.30
N ARG A 326 -35.79 -34.97 19.40
CA ARG A 326 -34.37 -35.36 19.45
C ARG A 326 -33.65 -35.02 18.13
N PHE A 327 -32.48 -34.38 18.20
CA PHE A 327 -31.57 -34.28 17.06
C PHE A 327 -30.78 -35.59 16.89
N ARG A 328 -30.89 -36.22 15.71
CA ARG A 328 -29.95 -37.21 15.20
C ARG A 328 -29.17 -36.61 14.02
N ALA A 329 -27.86 -36.82 14.02
CA ALA A 329 -26.96 -36.50 12.92
C ALA A 329 -27.30 -37.33 11.66
N GLY A 330 -27.22 -36.71 10.49
CA GLY A 330 -27.47 -37.36 9.21
C GLY A 330 -27.08 -36.45 8.05
N ASP A 331 -25.92 -36.77 7.49
CA ASP A 331 -25.26 -36.23 6.31
C ASP A 331 -26.18 -36.17 5.06
N ARG A 332 -26.06 -35.09 4.26
CA ARG A 332 -26.29 -35.06 2.80
C ARG A 332 -26.00 -33.68 2.19
N THR A 333 -24.80 -33.57 1.63
CA THR A 333 -24.42 -32.88 0.38
C THR A 333 -25.52 -32.08 -0.35
N LYS A 334 -25.32 -30.76 -0.48
CA LYS A 334 -25.96 -29.93 -1.52
C LYS A 334 -24.90 -29.26 -2.38
N LYS A 335 -24.81 -29.74 -3.63
CA LYS A 335 -24.25 -29.02 -4.77
C LYS A 335 -25.05 -27.73 -4.96
N VAL A 336 -24.38 -26.59 -5.03
CA VAL A 336 -24.97 -25.33 -5.48
C VAL A 336 -24.73 -25.23 -6.99
N GLN A 337 -25.80 -25.30 -7.77
CA GLN A 337 -25.81 -24.99 -9.20
C GLN A 337 -25.81 -23.46 -9.37
N CYS A 338 -24.90 -22.95 -10.22
CA CYS A 338 -24.96 -21.58 -10.72
C CYS A 338 -26.16 -21.42 -11.68
N PRO A 339 -26.92 -20.31 -11.61
CA PRO A 339 -27.95 -20.03 -12.61
C PRO A 339 -27.36 -19.36 -13.86
N ASP A 340 -27.83 -19.83 -15.00
CA ASP A 340 -27.53 -19.38 -16.35
C ASP A 340 -27.76 -17.88 -16.57
N HIS A 341 -26.76 -17.22 -17.18
CA HIS A 341 -26.92 -15.93 -17.85
C HIS A 341 -27.57 -16.15 -19.23
N ARG A 342 -28.66 -15.44 -19.51
CA ARG A 342 -29.06 -15.10 -20.89
C ARG A 342 -29.09 -13.58 -21.06
N PRO A 343 -28.64 -13.05 -22.21
CA PRO A 343 -28.57 -11.61 -22.46
C PRO A 343 -29.89 -11.06 -22.99
N VAL A 344 -30.25 -9.86 -22.54
CA VAL A 344 -31.00 -8.85 -23.30
C VAL A 344 -30.35 -7.51 -23.00
#